data_AF-X1NDF8-F1
#
_entry.id   AF-X1NDF8-F1
#
_cell.length_a   1.000
_cell.length_b   1.000
_cell.length_c   1.000
_cell.angle_alpha   90.00
_cell.angle_beta   90.00
_cell.angle_gamma   90.00
#
_symmetry.space_group_name_H-M   'P 1'
#
loop_
_entity.id
_entity.type
_entity.pdbx_description
1 polymer ?
#
loop_
_entity_poly.entity_id
_entity_poly.type
_entity_poly.pdbx_seq_one_letter_code
_entity_poly.pdbx_strand_id
1 'polypeptide(L)'
;MRENLLKQKLLQGESVLGIWQSINSSDLVEMSGYSGFDYIVLDTEHGPMSAESCIPMICAAERTNIIPIIRVSEIQKTYILKALDVGAMGIIFPMV
;
A
#
# COMPACT_ATOMS: atom_id res chain seq x y z
N MET A 1 15.33 8.11 4.50
CA MET A 1 14.33 7.07 4.16
C MET A 1 13.28 7.06 5.26
N ARG A 2 11.99 7.05 4.90
CA ARG A 2 10.89 6.95 5.85
C ARG A 2 10.89 5.55 6.49
N GLU A 3 10.61 5.49 7.79
CA GLU A 3 10.55 4.25 8.53
C GLU A 3 9.25 3.48 8.23
N ASN A 4 9.34 2.15 8.12
CA ASN A 4 8.17 1.29 7.90
C ASN A 4 7.59 0.84 9.24
N LEU A 5 6.71 1.67 9.81
CA LEU A 5 6.07 1.44 11.10
C LEU A 5 5.25 0.14 11.13
N LEU A 6 4.58 -0.19 10.02
CA LEU A 6 3.86 -1.47 9.87
C LEU A 6 4.80 -2.66 10.08
N LYS A 7 5.96 -2.67 9.40
CA LYS A 7 6.94 -3.75 9.53
C LYS A 7 7.44 -3.88 10.97
N GLN A 8 7.64 -2.78 11.68
CA GLN A 8 8.07 -2.81 13.09
C GLN A 8 7.01 -3.44 13.98
N LYS A 9 5.75 -3.00 13.88
CA LYS A 9 4.63 -3.57 14.64
C LYS A 9 4.50 -5.07 14.41
N LEU A 10 4.57 -5.50 13.14
CA LEU A 10 4.52 -6.92 12.78
C LEU A 10 5.68 -7.73 13.39
N LEU A 11 6.90 -7.19 13.38
CA LEU A 11 8.07 -7.85 14.00
C LEU A 11 7.98 -7.93 15.53
N GLN A 12 7.23 -7.02 16.16
CA GLN A 12 6.97 -7.02 17.59
C GLN A 12 5.79 -7.93 17.98
N GLY A 13 5.12 -8.55 17.01
CA GLY A 13 3.95 -9.40 17.24
C GLY A 13 2.68 -8.61 17.58
N GLU A 14 2.66 -7.31 17.28
CA GLU A 14 1.47 -6.48 17.48
C GLU A 14 0.39 -6.78 16.44
N SER A 15 -0.86 -6.56 16.82
CA SER A 15 -1.97 -6.57 15.88
C SER A 15 -2.01 -5.28 15.08
N VAL A 16 -2.26 -5.37 13.79
CA VAL A 16 -2.34 -4.23 12.87
C VAL A 16 -3.67 -4.22 12.14
N LEU A 17 -4.24 -3.04 11.92
CA LEU A 17 -5.50 -2.85 11.23
C LEU A 17 -5.25 -2.20 9.88
N GLY A 18 -5.72 -2.84 8.81
CA GLY A 18 -5.60 -2.31 7.46
C GLY A 18 -6.94 -2.21 6.74
N ILE A 19 -6.91 -1.48 5.64
CA ILE A 19 -8.06 -1.29 4.75
C ILE A 19 -7.69 -1.66 3.31
N TRP A 20 -8.67 -2.16 2.57
CA TRP A 20 -8.53 -2.51 1.16
C TRP A 20 -9.10 -1.41 0.28
N GLN A 21 -8.33 -0.94 -0.70
CA GLN A 21 -8.74 0.10 -1.61
C GLN A 21 -8.63 -0.37 -3.07
N SER A 22 -9.80 -0.51 -3.70
CA SER A 22 -9.95 -0.84 -5.13
C SER A 22 -10.43 0.35 -5.96
N ILE A 23 -10.48 1.55 -5.37
CA ILE A 23 -10.91 2.81 -6.01
C ILE A 23 -9.70 3.71 -6.14
N ASN A 24 -9.48 4.31 -7.31
CA ASN A 24 -8.39 5.26 -7.52
C ASN A 24 -8.73 6.63 -6.92
N SER A 25 -8.40 6.84 -5.64
CA SER A 25 -8.68 8.08 -4.92
C SER A 25 -7.64 8.33 -3.82
N SER A 26 -6.88 9.42 -3.94
CA SER A 26 -5.97 9.88 -2.88
C SER A 26 -6.72 10.32 -1.62
N ASP A 27 -7.93 10.88 -1.78
CA ASP A 27 -8.72 11.39 -0.67
C ASP A 27 -9.10 10.26 0.30
N LEU A 28 -9.46 9.09 -0.23
CA LEU A 28 -9.74 7.91 0.60
C LEU A 28 -8.51 7.43 1.38
N VAL A 29 -7.31 7.54 0.80
CA VAL A 29 -6.06 7.18 1.48
C VAL A 29 -5.77 8.15 2.63
N GLU A 30 -5.90 9.45 2.37
CA GLU A 30 -5.69 10.49 3.38
C GLU A 30 -6.71 10.35 4.53
N MET A 31 -7.99 10.15 4.20
CA MET A 31 -9.04 9.86 5.18
C MET A 31 -8.73 8.60 6.00
N SER A 32 -8.25 7.53 5.36
CA SER A 32 -7.89 6.29 6.04
C SER A 32 -6.73 6.49 7.02
N GLY A 33 -5.70 7.25 6.63
CA GLY A 33 -4.60 7.55 7.54
C GLY A 33 -5.03 8.38 8.74
N TYR A 34 -5.88 9.40 8.56
CA TYR A 34 -6.45 10.16 9.68
C TYR A 34 -7.40 9.33 10.57
N SER A 35 -8.00 8.27 10.01
CA SER A 35 -8.84 7.34 10.76
C SER A 35 -8.05 6.36 11.63
N GLY A 36 -6.71 6.35 11.52
CA GLY A 36 -5.82 5.55 12.36
C GLY A 36 -5.56 4.13 11.86
N PHE A 37 -5.83 3.83 10.58
CA PHE A 37 -5.40 2.57 9.96
C PHE A 37 -3.87 2.52 9.87
N ASP A 38 -3.29 1.33 10.12
CA ASP A 38 -1.84 1.11 10.06
C ASP A 38 -1.34 1.04 8.62
N TYR A 39 -2.14 0.45 7.73
CA TYR A 39 -1.80 0.24 6.34
C TYR A 39 -3.00 0.27 5.41
N ILE A 40 -2.72 0.49 4.13
CA ILE A 40 -3.71 0.45 3.06
C ILE A 40 -3.21 -0.41 1.92
N VAL A 41 -4.08 -1.28 1.42
CA VAL A 41 -3.80 -2.11 0.25
C VAL A 41 -4.32 -1.41 -0.99
N LEU A 42 -3.41 -1.04 -1.87
CA LEU A 42 -3.69 -0.54 -3.21
C LEU A 42 -3.76 -1.73 -4.15
N ASP A 43 -4.97 -1.99 -4.64
CA ASP A 43 -5.27 -3.20 -5.39
C ASP A 43 -5.03 -3.02 -6.89
N THR A 44 -3.93 -3.57 -7.39
CA THR A 44 -3.61 -3.58 -8.83
C THR A 44 -3.94 -4.92 -9.51
N GLU A 45 -4.52 -5.89 -8.78
CA GLU A 45 -4.91 -7.19 -9.34
C GLU A 45 -6.37 -7.20 -9.79
N HIS A 46 -7.27 -6.72 -8.94
CA HIS A 46 -8.71 -6.64 -9.26
C HIS A 46 -9.25 -5.21 -9.27
N GLY A 47 -8.45 -4.24 -8.81
CA GLY A 47 -8.74 -2.83 -9.00
C GLY A 47 -8.37 -2.35 -10.41
N PRO A 48 -8.90 -1.21 -10.85
CA PRO A 48 -8.61 -0.63 -12.18
C PRO A 48 -7.25 0.07 -12.26
N MET A 49 -6.36 -0.16 -11.29
CA MET A 49 -5.15 0.63 -11.05
C MET A 49 -3.90 -0.12 -11.54
N SER A 50 -2.95 0.62 -12.09
CA SER A 50 -1.56 0.18 -12.29
C SER A 50 -0.65 0.75 -11.20
N ALA A 51 0.59 0.24 -11.09
CA ALA A 51 1.59 0.76 -10.16
C ALA A 51 1.79 2.28 -10.32
N GLU A 52 1.89 2.78 -11.56
CA GLU A 52 2.09 4.20 -11.85
C GLU A 52 0.89 5.04 -11.40
N SER A 53 -0.34 4.52 -11.54
CA SER A 53 -1.55 5.19 -11.06
C SER A 53 -1.64 5.24 -9.53
N CYS A 54 -0.84 4.44 -8.81
CA CYS A 54 -0.79 4.45 -7.35
C CYS A 54 0.05 5.59 -6.77
N ILE A 55 0.87 6.29 -7.57
CA ILE A 55 1.77 7.35 -7.09
C ILE A 55 1.01 8.42 -6.27
N PRO A 56 -0.12 8.99 -6.72
CA PRO A 56 -0.83 10.02 -5.94
C PRO A 56 -1.35 9.49 -4.59
N MET A 57 -1.79 8.23 -4.56
CA MET A 57 -2.24 7.56 -3.34
C MET A 57 -1.08 7.29 -2.37
N ILE A 58 0.10 6.90 -2.89
CA ILE A 58 1.31 6.74 -2.08
C ILE A 58 1.74 8.08 -1.48
N CYS A 59 1.72 9.17 -2.25
CA CYS A 59 1.99 10.51 -1.74
C CYS A 59 0.98 10.94 -0.66
N ALA A 60 -0.30 10.57 -0.79
CA ALA A 60 -1.31 10.81 0.24
C ALA A 60 -1.02 10.01 1.52
N ALA A 61 -0.61 8.75 1.38
CA ALA A 61 -0.21 7.89 2.51
C ALA A 61 1.00 8.44 3.26
N GLU A 62 1.93 9.12 2.58
CA GLU A 62 3.07 9.79 3.20
C GLU A 62 2.67 10.94 4.13
N ARG A 63 1.57 11.65 3.85
CA ARG A 63 1.12 12.78 4.66
C ARG A 63 0.46 12.37 5.97
N THR A 64 -0.06 11.15 6.03
CA THR A 64 -0.89 10.67 7.15
C THR A 64 -0.29 9.49 7.91
N ASN A 65 0.96 9.11 7.60
CA ASN A 65 1.69 8.00 8.19
C ASN A 65 1.12 6.59 7.98
N ILE A 66 -0.01 6.42 7.29
CA ILE A 66 -0.48 5.11 6.85
C ILE A 66 0.52 4.48 5.86
N ILE A 67 0.72 3.17 5.93
CA ILE A 67 1.70 2.45 5.10
C ILE A 67 1.03 1.93 3.82
N PRO A 68 1.45 2.39 2.62
CA PRO A 68 0.90 1.89 1.38
C PRO A 68 1.54 0.54 0.99
N ILE A 69 0.69 -0.46 0.77
CA ILE A 69 1.05 -1.78 0.27
C ILE A 69 0.41 -1.95 -1.11
N ILE A 70 1.14 -2.47 -2.09
CA ILE A 70 0.57 -2.83 -3.39
C ILE A 70 0.33 -4.33 -3.45
N ARG A 71 -0.91 -4.73 -3.77
CA ARG A 71 -1.18 -6.09 -4.27
C ARG A 71 -0.87 -6.12 -5.75
N VAL A 72 0.19 -6.83 -6.13
CA VAL A 72 0.61 -6.96 -7.54
C VAL A 72 -0.34 -7.87 -8.30
N SER A 73 -0.54 -7.61 -9.59
CA SER A 73 -1.45 -8.38 -10.43
C SER A 73 -1.02 -9.84 -10.63
N GLU A 74 0.28 -10.11 -10.56
CA GLU A 74 0.86 -11.45 -10.71
C GLU A 74 2.25 -11.50 -10.04
N ILE A 75 2.72 -12.69 -9.67
CA ILE A 75 4.07 -12.92 -9.15
C ILE A 75 5.09 -12.89 -10.30
N GLN A 76 5.22 -11.73 -10.95
CA GLN A 76 6.23 -11.46 -11.97
C GLN A 76 7.14 -10.32 -11.56
N LYS A 77 8.44 -10.47 -11.85
CA LYS A 77 9.49 -9.49 -11.51
C LYS A 77 9.13 -8.07 -11.94
N THR A 78 8.54 -7.91 -13.14
CA THR A 78 8.17 -6.59 -13.69
C THR A 78 7.17 -5.86 -12.80
N TYR A 79 6.11 -6.54 -12.34
CA TYR A 79 5.09 -5.91 -11.48
C TYR A 79 5.64 -5.58 -10.10
N ILE A 80 6.47 -6.46 -9.54
CA ILE A 80 7.09 -6.26 -8.23
C ILE A 80 8.04 -5.05 -8.26
N LEU A 81 8.93 -4.97 -9.25
CA LEU A 81 9.87 -3.87 -9.36
C LEU A 81 9.15 -2.54 -9.59
N LYS A 82 8.16 -2.49 -10.48
CA LYS A 82 7.35 -1.29 -10.69
C LYS A 82 6.65 -0.82 -9.41
N ALA A 83 6.08 -1.75 -8.63
CA ALA A 83 5.45 -1.41 -7.36
C ALA A 83 6.46 -0.81 -6.36
N LEU A 84 7.68 -1.34 -6.31
CA LEU A 84 8.76 -0.80 -5.47
C LEU A 84 9.26 0.57 -5.97
N ASP A 85 9.40 0.75 -7.29
CA ASP A 85 9.89 1.99 -7.91
C ASP A 85 8.94 3.18 -7.64
N VAL A 86 7.63 2.92 -7.55
CA VAL A 86 6.63 3.96 -7.21
C VAL A 86 6.52 4.24 -5.71
N GLY A 87 7.29 3.53 -4.87
CA GLY A 87 7.36 3.78 -3.43
C GLY A 87 6.45 2.90 -2.56
N ALA A 88 5.96 1.76 -3.06
CA ALA A 88 5.26 0.80 -2.21
C ALA A 88 6.16 0.35 -1.05
N MET A 89 5.63 0.36 0.17
CA MET A 89 6.37 -0.02 1.38
C MET A 89 6.15 -1.49 1.77
N GLY A 90 5.27 -2.18 1.05
CA GLY A 90 5.03 -3.61 1.15
C GLY A 90 4.41 -4.14 -0.13
N ILE A 91 4.52 -5.45 -0.35
CA ILE A 91 3.93 -6.15 -1.49
C ILE A 91 3.07 -7.29 -0.97
N ILE A 92 1.84 -7.41 -1.50
CA ILE A 92 1.01 -8.61 -1.36
C ILE A 92 1.12 -9.41 -2.64
N PHE A 93 1.54 -10.66 -2.52
CA PHE A 93 1.59 -11.63 -3.62
C PHE A 93 0.27 -12.38 -3.71
N PRO A 94 -0.39 -12.40 -4.88
CA PRO A 94 -1.57 -13.24 -5.08
C PRO A 94 -1.17 -14.70 -5.29
N MET A 95 -1.98 -15.63 -4.78
CA MET A 95 -1.93 -17.07 -5.11
C MET A 95 -0.54 -17.74 -4.93
N VAL A 96 0.03 -17.64 -3.72
CA VAL A 96 1.29 -18.31 -3.34
C VAL A 96 1.09 -19.80 -3.03
#